data_AF-A0A7S0YIP5-F1
#
_entry.id   AF-A0A7S0YIP5-F1
#
_cell.length_a   1.000
_cell.length_b   1.000
_cell.length_c   1.000
_cell.angle_alpha   90.00
_cell.angle_beta   90.00
_cell.angle_gamma   90.00
#
_symmetry.space_group_name_H-M   'P 1'
#
loop_
_entity.id
_entity.type
_entity.pdbx_description
1 polymer ?
#
loop_
_entity_poly.entity_id
_entity_poly.type
_entity_poly.pdbx_seq_one_letter_code
_entity_poly.pdbx_strand_id
1 'polypeptide(L)'
;MLSTNFQSSCRAKNQKRVVCFQNFIGRNLNITRAHNVNRNILSTHFKLSRYVPAYDPARKPLYPPNEYHVQQKKEPEGPAASRNVADLVYLSELLAIQQSDGPKNLGFFGTRNMGATHQKLVEMLSYAYALTGNHIYTSGATGTNAAVIKGALRAGPDAKLTVILPQSLYRQSAESRELLQQVKDIEEMPQNNALTLFEASRSCNEKIISKIHQVVCFAFHDSRLLLETCAAAREMHKIVTLFYLD
;
A
#
# COMPACT_ATOMS: atom_id res chain seq x y z
N MET A 1 -59.70 -37.20 -24.93
CA MET A 1 -60.74 -36.77 -25.88
C MET A 1 -60.59 -35.29 -26.10
N LEU A 2 -60.44 -34.88 -27.37
CA LEU A 2 -60.93 -33.64 -28.01
C LEU A 2 -60.67 -32.30 -27.26
N SER A 3 -60.27 -31.19 -27.87
CA SER A 3 -59.97 -30.78 -29.24
C SER A 3 -59.78 -29.25 -29.14
N THR A 4 -58.71 -28.70 -29.75
CA THR A 4 -58.74 -27.57 -30.73
C THR A 4 -59.56 -26.29 -30.43
N ASN A 5 -59.15 -25.03 -30.64
CA ASN A 5 -58.49 -24.36 -31.79
C ASN A 5 -58.30 -22.86 -31.39
N PHE A 6 -57.22 -22.15 -31.76
CA PHE A 6 -57.07 -21.32 -32.99
C PHE A 6 -58.06 -20.12 -33.01
N GLN A 7 -57.75 -18.86 -33.34
CA GLN A 7 -56.63 -18.22 -34.07
C GLN A 7 -56.86 -16.68 -34.12
N SER A 8 -55.79 -15.87 -34.19
CA SER A 8 -55.65 -14.59 -34.97
C SER A 8 -54.34 -13.91 -34.52
N SER A 9 -53.19 -14.05 -35.18
CA SER A 9 -52.72 -13.56 -36.49
C SER A 9 -52.66 -12.03 -36.64
N CYS A 10 -51.45 -11.47 -36.53
CA CYS A 10 -50.91 -10.51 -37.51
C CYS A 10 -49.35 -10.49 -37.50
N ARG A 11 -48.81 -10.80 -38.69
CA ARG A 11 -47.44 -10.60 -39.27
C ARG A 11 -46.77 -9.27 -38.87
N ALA A 12 -45.45 -9.02 -38.93
CA ALA A 12 -44.19 -9.67 -39.32
C ALA A 12 -43.05 -8.76 -38.73
N LYS A 13 -41.76 -9.08 -38.56
CA LYS A 13 -40.74 -9.53 -39.53
C LYS A 13 -39.39 -9.61 -38.76
N ASN A 14 -38.54 -10.57 -39.16
CA ASN A 14 -37.05 -10.60 -39.12
C ASN A 14 -36.34 -10.79 -37.75
N GLN A 15 -35.80 -12.00 -37.49
CA GLN A 15 -34.42 -12.47 -37.85
C GLN A 15 -33.35 -11.82 -36.95
N LYS A 16 -32.51 -12.51 -36.17
CA LYS A 16 -32.07 -13.91 -36.09
C LYS A 16 -31.78 -14.29 -34.63
N ARG A 17 -31.99 -15.58 -34.35
CA ARG A 17 -31.87 -16.30 -33.09
C ARG A 17 -30.57 -17.13 -33.08
N VAL A 18 -29.96 -17.27 -31.89
CA VAL A 18 -29.48 -18.54 -31.27
C VAL A 18 -28.14 -19.03 -31.86
N VAL A 19 -27.19 -19.63 -31.14
CA VAL A 19 -27.30 -20.90 -30.40
C VAL A 19 -26.14 -21.11 -29.40
N CYS A 20 -26.45 -21.57 -28.19
CA CYS A 20 -25.55 -22.29 -27.28
C CYS A 20 -25.37 -23.74 -27.75
N PHE A 21 -24.16 -24.29 -27.76
CA PHE A 21 -23.96 -25.75 -27.80
C PHE A 21 -22.88 -26.21 -26.82
N GLN A 22 -23.23 -27.25 -26.06
CA GLN A 22 -22.40 -28.01 -25.13
C GLN A 22 -21.43 -28.97 -25.84
N ASN A 23 -20.30 -29.21 -25.18
CA ASN A 23 -19.51 -30.45 -25.02
C ASN A 23 -19.19 -31.35 -26.22
N PHE A 24 -17.89 -31.52 -26.50
CA PHE A 24 -17.35 -32.79 -27.02
C PHE A 24 -15.87 -33.02 -26.65
N ILE A 25 -15.64 -34.04 -25.79
CA ILE A 25 -14.59 -35.07 -25.69
C ILE A 25 -13.10 -34.71 -25.90
N GLY A 26 -12.30 -35.18 -24.93
CA GLY A 26 -10.86 -34.98 -24.77
C GLY A 26 -9.94 -35.67 -25.77
N ARG A 27 -8.67 -35.27 -25.70
CA ARG A 27 -7.48 -36.04 -26.09
C ARG A 27 -6.27 -35.56 -25.29
N ASN A 28 -5.63 -36.53 -24.63
CA ASN A 28 -4.29 -36.44 -24.06
C ASN A 28 -3.26 -35.94 -25.09
N LEU A 29 -2.36 -35.07 -24.68
CA LEU A 29 -1.04 -34.90 -25.32
C LEU A 29 -0.01 -34.48 -24.27
N ASN A 30 0.82 -35.45 -23.88
CA ASN A 30 2.14 -35.25 -23.31
C ASN A 30 3.01 -34.48 -24.31
N ILE A 31 3.70 -33.42 -23.88
CA ILE A 31 4.85 -32.87 -24.62
C ILE A 31 6.01 -32.67 -23.66
N THR A 32 6.95 -33.60 -23.74
CA THR A 32 8.32 -33.52 -23.22
C THR A 32 9.22 -32.76 -24.21
N ARG A 33 10.05 -31.88 -23.65
CA ARG A 33 11.42 -31.48 -24.09
C ARG A 33 11.67 -30.75 -25.44
N ALA A 34 12.22 -29.54 -25.26
CA ALA A 34 13.44 -28.97 -25.86
C ALA A 34 13.49 -28.57 -27.35
N HIS A 35 13.61 -27.25 -27.59
CA HIS A 35 14.77 -26.59 -28.21
C HIS A 35 14.63 -25.06 -27.99
N ASN A 36 15.46 -24.45 -27.14
CA ASN A 36 16.74 -23.83 -27.49
C ASN A 36 16.58 -22.61 -28.43
N VAL A 37 16.33 -21.43 -27.82
CA VAL A 37 16.49 -20.14 -28.49
C VAL A 37 17.49 -19.31 -27.69
N ASN A 38 18.66 -19.16 -28.30
CA ASN A 38 19.76 -18.28 -27.95
C ASN A 38 19.30 -16.89 -27.46
N ARG A 39 19.66 -16.51 -26.24
CA ARG A 39 19.80 -15.11 -25.82
C ARG A 39 21.20 -14.91 -25.25
N ASN A 40 22.16 -14.70 -26.15
CA ASN A 40 23.38 -13.98 -25.83
C ASN A 40 23.04 -12.49 -25.81
N ILE A 41 22.84 -11.94 -24.60
CA ILE A 41 22.99 -10.50 -24.37
C ILE A 41 24.13 -10.37 -23.36
N LEU A 42 25.25 -9.89 -23.89
CA LEU A 42 26.52 -9.73 -23.22
C LEU A 42 26.38 -8.82 -22.00
N SER A 43 26.79 -9.36 -20.85
CA SER A 43 27.22 -8.63 -19.66
C SER A 43 28.34 -7.66 -20.06
N THR A 44 28.04 -6.37 -20.07
CA THR A 44 29.05 -5.32 -20.14
C THR A 44 29.53 -5.01 -18.72
N HIS A 45 30.53 -5.77 -18.27
CA HIS A 45 31.35 -5.38 -17.13
C HIS A 45 32.15 -4.12 -17.49
N PHE A 46 31.78 -2.97 -16.93
CA PHE A 46 32.65 -1.80 -16.87
C PHE A 46 33.82 -2.09 -15.90
N LYS A 47 34.96 -2.56 -16.41
CA LYS A 47 36.24 -2.51 -15.69
C LYS A 47 36.80 -1.10 -15.79
N LEU A 48 36.64 -0.30 -14.74
CA LEU A 48 37.46 0.90 -14.54
C LEU A 48 38.90 0.44 -14.22
N SER A 49 39.73 0.40 -15.26
CA SER A 49 41.18 0.26 -15.11
C SER A 49 41.73 1.52 -14.45
N ARG A 50 42.14 1.42 -13.18
CA ARG A 50 42.95 2.46 -12.52
C ARG A 50 44.34 2.42 -13.12
N TYR A 51 44.66 3.39 -13.97
CA TYR A 51 46.04 3.68 -14.33
C TYR A 51 46.72 4.28 -13.09
N VAL A 52 47.64 3.53 -12.48
CA VAL A 52 48.53 4.02 -11.42
C VAL A 52 49.91 4.14 -12.05
N PRO A 53 50.45 5.36 -12.24
CA PRO A 53 51.81 5.49 -12.75
C PRO A 53 52.80 4.97 -11.69
N ALA A 54 53.77 4.18 -12.12
CA ALA A 54 54.85 3.69 -11.26
C ALA A 54 55.67 4.87 -10.73
N TYR A 55 55.97 4.85 -9.42
CA TYR A 55 56.84 5.82 -8.77
C TYR A 55 58.28 5.63 -9.26
N ASP A 56 58.81 6.64 -9.96
CA ASP A 56 60.22 6.69 -10.38
C ASP A 56 61.04 7.41 -9.29
N PRO A 57 61.95 6.71 -8.58
CA PRO A 57 62.72 7.29 -7.49
C PRO A 57 63.81 8.28 -7.95
N ALA A 58 64.02 8.51 -9.26
CA ALA A 58 65.05 9.41 -9.77
C ALA A 58 64.57 10.84 -10.09
N ARG A 59 63.28 11.15 -9.99
CA ARG A 59 62.76 12.51 -10.23
C ARG A 59 62.87 13.39 -8.97
N LYS A 60 63.84 14.31 -8.96
CA LYS A 60 63.89 15.40 -7.97
C LYS A 60 62.68 16.34 -8.14
N PRO A 61 61.95 16.69 -7.07
CA PRO A 61 60.87 17.68 -7.14
C PRO A 61 61.43 19.08 -7.40
N LEU A 62 60.80 19.80 -8.33
CA LEU A 62 61.24 21.09 -8.84
C LEU A 62 60.56 22.26 -8.10
N TYR A 63 60.54 22.33 -6.77
CA TYR A 63 60.19 23.54 -6.00
C TYR A 63 60.80 23.46 -4.59
N PRO A 64 61.18 24.59 -3.96
CA PRO A 64 61.90 24.61 -2.70
C PRO A 64 60.99 24.25 -1.50
N PRO A 65 61.56 23.76 -0.38
CA PRO A 65 60.79 23.38 0.80
C PRO A 65 60.36 24.63 1.59
N ASN A 66 59.06 24.78 1.83
CA ASN A 66 58.59 25.71 2.86
C ASN A 66 58.80 25.08 4.24
N GLU A 67 59.62 25.72 5.08
CA GLU A 67 59.74 25.41 6.50
C GLU A 67 58.39 25.63 7.19
N TYR A 68 57.73 24.54 7.58
CA TYR A 68 56.63 24.59 8.53
C TYR A 68 57.13 24.04 9.87
N HIS A 69 57.16 24.89 10.89
CA HIS A 69 57.39 24.48 12.26
C HIS A 69 56.35 23.44 12.68
N VAL A 70 56.85 22.26 13.10
CA VAL A 70 56.05 21.21 13.72
C VAL A 70 55.59 21.69 15.10
N GLN A 71 54.35 22.14 15.21
CA GLN A 71 53.64 22.12 16.48
C GLN A 71 52.90 20.78 16.57
N GLN A 72 53.42 19.87 17.39
CA GLN A 72 52.69 18.66 17.79
C GLN A 72 51.43 19.07 18.56
N LYS A 73 50.29 19.16 17.85
CA LYS A 73 48.98 19.15 18.50
C LYS A 73 48.58 17.69 18.67
N LYS A 74 48.41 17.28 19.93
CA LYS A 74 47.73 16.05 20.34
C LYS A 74 46.48 15.83 19.48
N GLU A 75 46.32 14.63 18.93
CA GLU A 75 45.05 14.19 18.37
C GLU A 75 43.96 14.36 19.43
N PRO A 76 42.87 15.09 19.15
CA PRO A 76 41.68 14.91 19.93
C PRO A 76 41.10 13.55 19.51
N GLU A 77 40.94 12.64 20.47
CA GLU A 77 40.06 11.48 20.29
C GLU A 77 38.73 11.99 19.74
N GLY A 78 38.44 11.64 18.50
CA GLY A 78 37.25 12.13 17.81
C GLY A 78 36.01 11.75 18.62
N PRO A 79 35.01 12.64 18.75
CA PRO A 79 33.80 12.28 19.44
C PRO A 79 33.21 11.09 18.69
N ALA A 80 33.01 9.98 19.40
CA ALA A 80 32.22 8.85 18.90
C ALA A 80 30.96 9.45 18.27
N ALA A 81 30.82 9.29 16.95
CA ALA A 81 29.74 9.89 16.19
C ALA A 81 28.43 9.59 16.92
N SER A 82 27.83 10.59 17.55
CA SER A 82 26.50 10.47 18.11
C SER A 82 25.61 10.23 16.90
N ARG A 83 25.31 8.96 16.60
CA ARG A 83 24.37 8.58 15.55
C ARG A 83 23.10 9.34 15.87
N ASN A 84 22.82 10.37 15.09
CA ASN A 84 21.73 11.28 15.39
C ASN A 84 20.46 10.44 15.31
N VAL A 85 19.54 10.60 16.26
CA VAL A 85 18.27 9.84 16.25
C VAL A 85 17.55 10.05 14.92
N ALA A 86 17.68 11.25 14.33
CA ALA A 86 17.20 11.57 12.99
C ALA A 86 17.83 10.71 11.88
N ASP A 87 19.12 10.40 11.96
CA ASP A 87 19.81 9.55 10.96
C ASP A 87 19.33 8.10 11.03
N LEU A 88 19.04 7.59 12.24
CA LEU A 88 18.48 6.26 12.42
C LEU A 88 17.04 6.15 11.90
N VAL A 89 16.22 7.19 12.08
CA VAL A 89 14.86 7.27 11.52
C VAL A 89 14.91 7.36 9.99
N TYR A 90 15.81 8.17 9.43
CA TYR A 90 15.97 8.29 8.00
C TYR A 90 16.46 6.98 7.35
N LEU A 91 17.42 6.29 7.98
CA LEU A 91 17.90 4.99 7.52
C LEU A 91 16.81 3.92 7.58
N SER A 92 15.95 3.92 8.60
CA SER A 92 14.84 2.96 8.67
C SER A 92 13.79 3.22 7.58
N GLU A 93 13.50 4.48 7.25
CA GLU A 93 12.66 4.84 6.11
C GLU A 93 13.26 4.36 4.78
N LEU A 94 14.56 4.59 4.55
CA LEU A 94 15.25 4.13 3.35
C LEU A 94 15.26 2.59 3.23
N LEU A 95 15.52 1.88 4.33
CA LEU A 95 15.48 0.42 4.36
C LEU A 95 14.07 -0.11 4.08
N ALA A 96 13.03 0.51 4.63
CA ALA A 96 11.64 0.13 4.39
C ALA A 96 11.20 0.38 2.94
N ILE A 97 11.83 1.34 2.23
CA ILE A 97 11.65 1.55 0.80
C ILE A 97 12.42 0.51 -0.02
N GLN A 98 13.66 0.21 0.32
CA GLN A 98 14.48 -0.74 -0.44
C GLN A 98 14.05 -2.21 -0.27
N GLN A 99 13.45 -2.57 0.86
CA GLN A 99 12.97 -3.92 1.14
C GLN A 99 11.52 -4.16 0.64
N SER A 100 10.97 -3.24 -0.14
CA SER A 100 9.54 -3.16 -0.43
C SER A 100 9.00 -3.99 -1.61
N ASP A 101 9.73 -4.99 -2.06
CA ASP A 101 9.29 -5.87 -3.17
C ASP A 101 8.24 -6.93 -2.74
N GLY A 102 7.58 -6.73 -1.59
CA GLY A 102 6.58 -7.66 -1.04
C GLY A 102 5.28 -6.97 -0.60
N PRO A 103 4.20 -7.75 -0.41
CA PRO A 103 2.93 -7.25 0.12
C PRO A 103 3.10 -6.50 1.44
N LYS A 104 2.59 -5.27 1.52
CA LYS A 104 2.62 -4.45 2.74
C LYS A 104 1.28 -4.46 3.45
N ASN A 105 1.32 -4.15 4.74
CA ASN A 105 0.12 -3.82 5.53
C ASN A 105 -0.04 -2.30 5.55
N LEU A 106 -1.10 -1.80 4.94
CA LEU A 106 -1.43 -0.37 4.87
C LEU A 106 -2.66 -0.06 5.73
N GLY A 107 -2.59 1.00 6.51
CA GLY A 107 -3.73 1.54 7.25
C GLY A 107 -4.25 2.81 6.58
N PHE A 108 -5.52 2.81 6.23
CA PHE A 108 -6.20 3.99 5.73
C PHE A 108 -7.01 4.66 6.83
N PHE A 109 -6.83 5.97 6.94
CA PHE A 109 -7.53 6.82 7.89
C PHE A 109 -8.06 8.04 7.16
N GLY A 110 -9.20 8.56 7.59
CA GLY A 110 -9.56 9.89 7.16
C GLY A 110 -10.86 10.42 7.70
N THR A 111 -11.21 11.60 7.22
CA THR A 111 -12.43 12.28 7.60
C THR A 111 -13.67 11.56 7.09
N ARG A 112 -14.75 11.67 7.88
CA ARG A 112 -16.10 11.24 7.51
C ARG A 112 -16.77 12.24 6.57
N ASN A 113 -16.43 13.52 6.69
CA ASN A 113 -16.99 14.58 5.87
C ASN A 113 -16.05 14.84 4.69
N MET A 114 -16.28 14.17 3.56
CA MET A 114 -15.42 14.26 2.39
C MET A 114 -16.26 14.41 1.12
N GLY A 115 -15.89 15.35 0.24
CA GLY A 115 -16.57 15.56 -1.04
C GLY A 115 -16.48 14.34 -1.96
N ALA A 116 -17.46 14.18 -2.86
CA ALA A 116 -17.58 13.02 -3.74
C ALA A 116 -16.33 12.78 -4.61
N THR A 117 -15.69 13.85 -5.09
CA THR A 117 -14.45 13.77 -5.88
C THR A 117 -13.31 13.13 -5.09
N HIS A 118 -13.10 13.55 -3.84
CA HIS A 118 -12.09 12.97 -2.96
C HIS A 118 -12.44 11.52 -2.59
N GLN A 119 -13.72 11.19 -2.37
CA GLN A 119 -14.15 9.80 -2.19
C GLN A 119 -13.76 8.92 -3.38
N LYS A 120 -13.94 9.41 -4.61
CA LYS A 120 -13.57 8.61 -5.79
C LYS A 120 -12.06 8.42 -5.93
N LEU A 121 -11.27 9.43 -5.58
CA LEU A 121 -9.81 9.32 -5.53
C LEU A 121 -9.37 8.24 -4.54
N VAL A 122 -9.93 8.28 -3.32
CA VAL A 122 -9.62 7.31 -2.26
C VAL A 122 -10.00 5.89 -2.69
N GLU A 123 -11.17 5.72 -3.33
CA GLU A 123 -11.62 4.41 -3.85
C GLU A 123 -10.66 3.86 -4.91
N MET A 124 -10.19 4.70 -5.85
CA MET A 124 -9.25 4.27 -6.88
C MET A 124 -7.87 3.93 -6.30
N LEU A 125 -7.43 4.68 -5.28
CA LEU A 125 -6.17 4.42 -4.58
C LEU A 125 -6.22 3.09 -3.82
N SER A 126 -7.29 2.84 -3.04
CA SER A 126 -7.43 1.59 -2.30
C SER A 126 -7.58 0.38 -3.22
N TYR A 127 -8.29 0.55 -4.35
CA TYR A 127 -8.37 -0.47 -5.39
C TYR A 127 -6.98 -0.84 -5.93
N ALA A 128 -6.15 0.15 -6.27
CA ALA A 128 -4.81 -0.10 -6.78
C ALA A 128 -3.93 -0.85 -5.77
N TYR A 129 -3.96 -0.44 -4.49
CA TYR A 129 -3.18 -1.12 -3.45
C TYR A 129 -3.64 -2.56 -3.20
N ALA A 130 -4.95 -2.82 -3.23
CA ALA A 130 -5.51 -4.16 -3.09
C ALA A 130 -5.10 -5.05 -4.28
N LEU A 131 -5.14 -4.50 -5.50
CA LEU A 131 -4.78 -5.22 -6.73
C LEU A 131 -3.31 -5.67 -6.74
N THR A 132 -2.41 -4.87 -6.16
CA THR A 132 -0.99 -5.25 -6.03
C THR A 132 -0.73 -6.23 -4.87
N GLY A 133 -1.78 -6.73 -4.22
CA GLY A 133 -1.69 -7.78 -3.19
C GLY A 133 -1.42 -7.28 -1.76
N ASN A 134 -1.50 -5.97 -1.51
CA ASN A 134 -1.33 -5.43 -0.16
C ASN A 134 -2.52 -5.75 0.75
N HIS A 135 -2.26 -5.81 2.06
CA HIS A 135 -3.31 -5.92 3.06
C HIS A 135 -3.73 -4.53 3.52
N ILE A 136 -5.00 -4.22 3.29
CA ILE A 136 -5.61 -2.95 3.68
C ILE A 136 -6.32 -3.10 5.02
N TYR A 137 -6.01 -2.19 5.94
CA TYR A 137 -6.68 -2.00 7.21
C TYR A 137 -7.37 -0.64 7.23
N THR A 138 -8.60 -0.60 7.72
CA THR A 138 -9.38 0.64 7.88
C THR A 138 -10.39 0.46 8.99
N SER A 139 -10.99 1.55 9.47
CA SER A 139 -12.19 1.46 10.31
C SER A 139 -13.48 1.50 9.48
N GLY A 140 -14.62 1.16 10.07
CA GLY A 140 -15.93 1.10 9.38
C GLY A 140 -16.69 2.43 9.28
N ALA A 141 -15.99 3.56 9.42
CA ALA A 141 -16.61 4.89 9.35
C ALA A 141 -17.12 5.22 7.92
N THR A 142 -17.96 6.25 7.82
CA THR A 142 -18.38 6.82 6.53
C THR A 142 -17.26 7.66 5.89
N GLY A 143 -17.48 8.18 4.68
CA GLY A 143 -16.52 9.04 3.99
C GLY A 143 -15.30 8.27 3.48
N THR A 144 -14.10 8.64 3.95
CA THR A 144 -12.82 8.04 3.51
C THR A 144 -12.84 6.53 3.63
N ASN A 145 -13.23 6.05 4.79
CA ASN A 145 -13.22 4.65 5.16
C ASN A 145 -14.17 3.79 4.32
N ALA A 146 -15.38 4.31 4.04
CA ALA A 146 -16.32 3.67 3.14
C ALA A 146 -15.78 3.60 1.70
N ALA A 147 -15.11 4.67 1.22
CA ALA A 147 -14.47 4.67 -0.10
C ALA A 147 -13.32 3.65 -0.18
N VAL A 148 -12.53 3.51 0.88
CA VAL A 148 -11.47 2.50 0.98
C VAL A 148 -12.04 1.09 0.84
N ILE A 149 -13.08 0.78 1.63
CA ILE A 149 -13.75 -0.53 1.61
C ILE A 149 -14.29 -0.82 0.22
N LYS A 150 -15.00 0.13 -0.41
CA LYS A 150 -15.53 -0.01 -1.78
C LYS A 150 -14.43 -0.31 -2.79
N GLY A 151 -13.31 0.42 -2.75
CA GLY A 151 -12.20 0.19 -3.67
C GLY A 151 -11.48 -1.14 -3.45
N ALA A 152 -11.30 -1.55 -2.19
CA ALA A 152 -10.70 -2.84 -1.86
C ALA A 152 -11.58 -4.02 -2.30
N LEU A 153 -12.90 -3.96 -2.04
CA LEU A 153 -13.85 -5.00 -2.50
C LEU A 153 -13.89 -5.11 -4.03
N ARG A 154 -13.70 -4.00 -4.74
CA ARG A 154 -13.63 -3.96 -6.20
C ARG A 154 -12.42 -4.71 -6.77
N ALA A 155 -11.35 -4.91 -6.00
CA ALA A 155 -10.18 -5.68 -6.44
C ALA A 155 -10.45 -7.19 -6.54
N GLY A 156 -11.55 -7.68 -5.95
CA GLY A 156 -12.00 -9.06 -6.07
C GLY A 156 -11.96 -9.82 -4.74
N PRO A 157 -12.33 -11.12 -4.76
CA PRO A 157 -12.50 -11.92 -3.55
C PRO A 157 -11.18 -12.24 -2.81
N ASP A 158 -10.04 -12.12 -3.51
CA ASP A 158 -8.69 -12.35 -2.97
C ASP A 158 -8.09 -11.10 -2.31
N ALA A 159 -8.81 -9.96 -2.37
CA ALA A 159 -8.39 -8.73 -1.73
C ALA A 159 -8.31 -8.92 -0.21
N LYS A 160 -7.15 -8.63 0.36
CA LYS A 160 -6.91 -8.69 1.81
C LYS A 160 -7.38 -7.39 2.44
N LEU A 161 -8.61 -7.37 2.93
CA LEU A 161 -9.22 -6.22 3.61
C LEU A 161 -9.66 -6.63 5.01
N THR A 162 -9.14 -5.95 6.03
CA THR A 162 -9.61 -6.09 7.41
C THR A 162 -10.18 -4.78 7.90
N VAL A 163 -11.43 -4.82 8.36
CA VAL A 163 -12.11 -3.65 8.93
C VAL A 163 -12.18 -3.77 10.44
N ILE A 164 -11.56 -2.84 11.16
CA ILE A 164 -11.59 -2.80 12.63
C ILE A 164 -12.62 -1.76 13.07
N LEU A 165 -13.65 -2.19 13.80
CA LEU A 165 -14.71 -1.31 14.24
C LEU A 165 -14.39 -0.75 15.63
N PRO A 166 -14.54 0.57 15.85
CA PRO A 166 -14.25 1.18 17.15
C PRO A 166 -15.20 0.72 18.25
N GLN A 167 -16.38 0.23 17.87
CA GLN A 167 -17.46 -0.29 18.70
C GLN A 167 -18.15 -1.44 17.94
N SER A 168 -19.10 -2.12 18.57
CA SER A 168 -19.84 -3.21 17.92
C SER A 168 -20.55 -2.80 16.63
N LEU A 169 -20.83 -3.78 15.76
CA LEU A 169 -21.45 -3.58 14.45
C LEU A 169 -22.82 -2.89 14.55
N TYR A 170 -23.62 -3.21 15.56
CA TYR A 170 -24.95 -2.60 15.77
C TYR A 170 -24.88 -1.11 16.13
N ARG A 171 -23.72 -0.60 16.56
CA ARG A 171 -23.48 0.83 16.85
C ARG A 171 -23.14 1.63 15.59
N GLN A 172 -22.84 0.95 14.48
CA GLN A 172 -22.48 1.59 13.22
C GLN A 172 -23.72 2.13 12.49
N SER A 173 -23.51 3.16 11.66
CA SER A 173 -24.59 3.73 10.84
C SER A 173 -25.23 2.67 9.93
N ALA A 174 -26.48 2.87 9.51
CA ALA A 174 -27.15 1.94 8.61
C ALA A 174 -26.39 1.76 7.28
N GLU A 175 -25.90 2.85 6.70
CA GLU A 175 -25.07 2.84 5.49
C GLU A 175 -23.77 2.05 5.69
N SER A 176 -23.06 2.28 6.80
CA SER A 176 -21.86 1.50 7.13
C SER A 176 -22.19 0.01 7.26
N ARG A 177 -23.28 -0.35 7.94
CA ARG A 177 -23.66 -1.76 8.14
C ARG A 177 -23.94 -2.48 6.83
N GLU A 178 -24.62 -1.83 5.88
CA GLU A 178 -24.89 -2.39 4.55
C GLU A 178 -23.59 -2.67 3.77
N LEU A 179 -22.65 -1.73 3.81
CA LEU A 179 -21.34 -1.92 3.16
C LEU A 179 -20.53 -3.05 3.84
N LEU A 180 -20.57 -3.11 5.17
CA LEU A 180 -19.83 -4.09 5.96
C LEU A 180 -20.32 -5.52 5.74
N GLN A 181 -21.57 -5.75 5.32
CA GLN A 181 -22.05 -7.09 4.98
C GLN A 181 -21.24 -7.78 3.87
N GLN A 182 -20.55 -7.00 3.03
CA GLN A 182 -19.73 -7.50 1.93
C GLN A 182 -18.28 -7.80 2.36
N VAL A 183 -17.88 -7.34 3.55
CA VAL A 183 -16.51 -7.50 4.06
C VAL A 183 -16.39 -8.84 4.79
N LYS A 184 -15.36 -9.62 4.43
CA LYS A 184 -15.10 -10.93 5.04
C LYS A 184 -14.51 -10.81 6.44
N ASP A 185 -13.48 -9.97 6.61
CA ASP A 185 -12.73 -9.85 7.85
C ASP A 185 -13.11 -8.58 8.61
N ILE A 186 -13.95 -8.74 9.64
CA ILE A 186 -14.37 -7.65 10.53
C ILE A 186 -13.92 -7.98 11.96
N GLU A 187 -13.25 -7.02 12.59
CA GLU A 187 -12.88 -7.09 14.00
C GLU A 187 -13.60 -6.01 14.81
N GLU A 188 -14.53 -6.43 15.67
CA GLU A 188 -15.26 -5.51 16.57
C GLU A 188 -14.48 -5.23 17.87
N MET A 189 -14.74 -4.07 18.48
CA MET A 189 -14.26 -3.70 19.82
C MET A 189 -15.44 -3.46 20.77
N PRO A 190 -16.22 -4.51 21.15
CA PRO A 190 -17.42 -4.37 21.98
C PRO A 190 -17.14 -3.77 23.36
N GLN A 191 -15.94 -3.96 23.91
CA GLN A 191 -15.52 -3.36 25.18
C GLN A 191 -15.58 -1.82 25.16
N ASN A 192 -15.56 -1.21 23.98
CA ASN A 192 -15.62 0.24 23.82
C ASN A 192 -17.06 0.77 23.64
N ASN A 193 -18.10 -0.08 23.69
CA ASN A 193 -19.49 0.34 23.43
C ASN A 193 -20.01 1.43 24.39
N ALA A 194 -19.47 1.48 25.61
CA ALA A 194 -19.79 2.49 26.61
C ALA A 194 -19.03 3.82 26.39
N LEU A 195 -17.93 3.81 25.64
CA LEU A 195 -17.10 4.99 25.39
C LEU A 195 -17.76 5.95 24.40
N THR A 196 -17.31 7.21 24.43
CA THR A 196 -17.65 8.15 23.37
C THR A 196 -17.05 7.68 22.05
N LEU A 197 -17.67 8.05 20.92
CA LEU A 197 -17.14 7.67 19.61
C LEU A 197 -15.73 8.21 19.37
N PHE A 198 -15.40 9.37 19.94
CA PHE A 198 -14.07 9.96 19.84
C PHE A 198 -13.00 9.08 20.53
N GLU A 199 -13.24 8.71 21.79
CA GLU A 199 -12.34 7.83 22.56
C GLU A 199 -12.23 6.44 21.92
N ALA A 200 -13.36 5.86 21.55
CA ALA A 200 -13.41 4.56 20.87
C ALA A 200 -12.64 4.59 19.53
N SER A 201 -12.72 5.70 18.80
CA SER A 201 -11.97 5.89 17.55
C SER A 201 -10.47 6.00 17.79
N ARG A 202 -10.02 6.67 18.87
CA ARG A 202 -8.60 6.73 19.24
C ARG A 202 -8.03 5.34 19.50
N SER A 203 -8.69 4.54 20.36
CA SER A 203 -8.25 3.17 20.64
C SER A 203 -8.31 2.26 19.41
N CYS A 204 -9.29 2.46 18.53
CA CYS A 204 -9.37 1.76 17.25
C CYS A 204 -8.18 2.11 16.34
N ASN A 205 -7.82 3.39 16.27
CA ASN A 205 -6.72 3.86 15.44
C ASN A 205 -5.38 3.30 15.92
N GLU A 206 -5.13 3.30 17.23
CA GLU A 206 -3.95 2.68 17.84
C GLU A 206 -3.87 1.19 17.50
N LYS A 207 -4.99 0.47 17.60
CA LYS A 207 -5.08 -0.94 17.22
C LYS A 207 -4.73 -1.14 15.73
N ILE A 208 -5.23 -0.29 14.83
CA ILE A 208 -4.88 -0.36 13.41
C ILE A 208 -3.38 -0.07 13.20
N ILE A 209 -2.83 0.98 13.82
CA ILE A 209 -1.41 1.37 13.70
C ILE A 209 -0.49 0.22 14.11
N SER A 210 -0.84 -0.55 15.14
CA SER A 210 -0.05 -1.69 15.60
C SER A 210 0.09 -2.80 14.55
N LYS A 211 -0.85 -2.92 13.59
CA LYS A 211 -0.87 -4.00 12.57
C LYS A 211 -0.22 -3.63 11.24
N ILE A 212 0.03 -2.34 11.02
CA ILE A 212 0.42 -1.81 9.71
C ILE A 212 1.88 -1.35 9.70
N HIS A 213 2.42 -1.19 8.49
CA HIS A 213 3.75 -0.62 8.25
C HIS A 213 3.65 0.80 7.68
N GLN A 214 2.59 1.08 6.92
CA GLN A 214 2.37 2.36 6.26
C GLN A 214 0.97 2.90 6.57
N VAL A 215 0.89 4.19 6.86
CA VAL A 215 -0.32 4.97 7.06
C VAL A 215 -0.58 5.81 5.82
N VAL A 216 -1.82 5.77 5.33
CA VAL A 216 -2.35 6.69 4.32
C VAL A 216 -3.51 7.44 4.96
N CYS A 217 -3.35 8.74 5.21
CA CYS A 217 -4.31 9.54 5.94
C CYS A 217 -4.87 10.70 5.09
N PHE A 218 -6.19 10.87 5.10
CA PHE A 218 -6.91 11.96 4.44
C PHE A 218 -7.58 12.84 5.51
N ALA A 219 -7.01 14.02 5.77
CA ALA A 219 -7.43 14.87 6.87
C ALA A 219 -7.63 16.33 6.43
N PHE A 220 -8.36 17.08 7.24
CA PHE A 220 -8.31 18.54 7.21
C PHE A 220 -7.25 19.03 8.20
N HIS A 221 -6.75 20.26 8.02
CA HIS A 221 -5.75 20.84 8.92
C HIS A 221 -6.22 20.97 10.38
N ASP A 222 -7.53 21.01 10.62
CA ASP A 222 -8.14 21.10 11.94
C ASP A 222 -8.47 19.73 12.59
N SER A 223 -8.23 18.63 11.89
CA SER A 223 -8.64 17.29 12.30
C SER A 223 -7.72 16.70 13.37
N ARG A 224 -7.86 17.19 14.62
CA ARG A 224 -7.01 16.81 15.77
C ARG A 224 -6.79 15.29 15.91
N LEU A 225 -7.87 14.50 15.90
CA LEU A 225 -7.77 13.04 16.06
C LEU A 225 -6.87 12.38 14.99
N LEU A 226 -7.01 12.80 13.73
CA LEU A 226 -6.26 12.22 12.61
C LEU A 226 -4.80 12.68 12.63
N LEU A 227 -4.55 13.93 12.98
CA LEU A 227 -3.20 14.47 13.13
C LEU A 227 -2.46 13.83 14.31
N GLU A 228 -3.13 13.63 15.44
CA GLU A 228 -2.63 12.84 16.58
C GLU A 228 -2.32 11.40 16.17
N THR A 229 -3.23 10.77 15.42
CA THR A 229 -3.04 9.41 14.88
C THR A 229 -1.78 9.34 14.00
N CYS A 230 -1.57 10.33 13.14
CA CYS A 230 -0.38 10.41 12.28
C CYS A 230 0.90 10.66 13.08
N ALA A 231 0.85 11.51 14.11
CA ALA A 231 1.97 11.76 15.00
C ALA A 231 2.39 10.49 15.75
N ALA A 232 1.42 9.77 16.34
CA ALA A 232 1.66 8.50 17.02
C ALA A 232 2.26 7.44 16.06
N ALA A 233 1.77 7.37 14.82
CA ALA A 233 2.33 6.47 13.82
C ALA A 233 3.81 6.81 13.47
N ARG A 234 4.17 8.09 13.38
CA ARG A 234 5.56 8.52 13.17
C ARG A 234 6.46 8.16 14.34
N GLU A 235 5.96 8.30 15.57
CA GLU A 235 6.67 7.89 16.79
C GLU A 235 6.93 6.37 16.80
N MET A 236 6.01 5.58 16.26
CA MET A 236 6.19 4.14 16.05
C MET A 236 6.98 3.77 14.78
N HIS A 237 7.69 4.74 14.18
CA HIS A 237 8.49 4.58 12.96
C HIS A 237 7.73 3.98 11.77
N LYS A 238 6.43 4.31 11.65
CA LYS A 238 5.63 3.94 10.48
C LYS A 238 5.83 4.98 9.38
N ILE A 239 5.77 4.54 8.12
CA ILE A 239 5.75 5.46 6.97
C ILE A 239 4.38 6.14 6.95
N VAL A 240 4.33 7.48 6.97
CA VAL A 240 3.07 8.23 6.97
C VAL A 240 2.95 9.09 5.72
N THR A 241 1.91 8.82 4.93
CA THR A 241 1.49 9.66 3.80
C THR A 241 0.22 10.41 4.20
N LEU A 242 0.30 11.73 4.31
CA LEU A 242 -0.81 12.60 4.72
C LEU A 242 -1.27 13.46 3.54
N PHE A 243 -2.57 13.40 3.23
CA PHE A 243 -3.24 14.22 2.23
C PHE A 243 -4.16 15.22 2.94
N TYR A 244 -3.93 16.50 2.70
CA TYR A 244 -4.85 17.56 3.12
C TYR A 244 -5.93 17.78 2.06
N LEU A 245 -7.16 17.97 2.53
CA LEU A 245 -8.35 18.11 1.68
C LEU A 245 -8.82 19.57 1.55
N ASP A 246 -8.14 20.49 2.24
CA ASP A 246 -8.37 21.94 2.29
C ASP A 246 -7.07 22.74 2.12
#